data_AF-A0A537S9A6-F1
#
_entry.id   AF-A0A537S9A6-F1
#
_cell.length_a   1.000
_cell.length_b   1.000
_cell.length_c   1.000
_cell.angle_alpha   90.00
_cell.angle_beta   90.00
_cell.angle_gamma   90.00
#
_symmetry.space_group_name_H-M   'P 1'
#
loop_
_entity.id
_entity.type
_entity.pdbx_description
1 polymer ?
#
loop_
_entity_poly.entity_id
_entity_poly.type
_entity_poly.pdbx_seq_one_letter_code
_entity_poly.pdbx_strand_id
1 'polypeptide(L)'
;MIDRSTVIVAPLARWSSRIAVFSASLLIVAVALHRLTSFPTQVAVNLFAVGAGAAGLAMLVALVALVQIWRRGLAGAGRAAFGILLPMLLLAWPLTYVPAFLKLPKINDVTTDVTAPPRFVTLAKLRTGEANPAAYPGARFANEQQKAYPDLRTFVVDRGVEEAFELVEEVARKLKWKVAAAEPPVGKSAKAGLLEATDQTMVVGFTDDIIVRVEGNATRSRIDVRSASRYGQADLGQNATRVRRFLAEMQSRVDGTFATTAAGRRALRTTRAGALVKKLKGRDQQKAESRNKRDRVQSSAQRGRGQKETLR
;
A
#
# COMPACT_ATOMS: atom_id res chain seq x y z
N MET A 1 -19.29 -62.68 -19.32
CA MET A 1 -20.28 -61.66 -18.94
C MET A 1 -20.05 -61.36 -17.47
N ILE A 2 -19.28 -60.32 -17.14
CA ILE A 2 -18.96 -60.00 -15.73
C ILE A 2 -20.22 -59.37 -15.14
N ASP A 3 -20.89 -60.13 -14.30
CA ASP A 3 -22.07 -59.69 -13.55
C ASP A 3 -21.69 -58.45 -12.73
N ARG A 4 -22.32 -57.31 -13.06
CA ARG A 4 -22.21 -56.05 -12.28
C ARG A 4 -23.12 -56.13 -11.05
N SER A 5 -23.08 -57.24 -10.33
CA SER A 5 -23.81 -57.40 -9.07
C SER A 5 -23.21 -56.47 -8.02
N THR A 6 -23.84 -55.29 -7.92
CA THR A 6 -23.79 -54.33 -6.82
C THR A 6 -22.42 -54.13 -6.19
N VAL A 7 -21.54 -53.41 -6.90
CA VAL A 7 -20.37 -52.81 -6.26
C VAL A 7 -20.88 -51.86 -5.16
N ILE A 8 -20.81 -52.29 -3.89
CA ILE A 8 -21.28 -51.50 -2.75
C ILE A 8 -20.30 -50.33 -2.56
N VAL A 9 -20.73 -49.14 -2.97
CA VAL A 9 -19.99 -47.91 -2.73
C VAL A 9 -20.16 -47.49 -1.29
N ALA A 10 -19.06 -47.23 -0.58
CA ALA A 10 -19.09 -46.73 0.79
C ALA A 10 -20.00 -45.50 0.91
N PRO A 11 -21.09 -45.54 1.71
CA PRO A 11 -22.01 -44.40 1.84
C PRO A 11 -21.30 -43.12 2.30
N LEU A 12 -20.32 -43.25 3.19
CA LEU A 12 -19.51 -42.14 3.67
C LEU A 12 -18.70 -41.46 2.55
N ALA A 13 -18.18 -42.22 1.57
CA ALA A 13 -17.46 -41.64 0.44
C ALA A 13 -18.38 -40.80 -0.46
N ARG A 14 -19.67 -41.17 -0.57
CA ARG A 14 -20.66 -40.38 -1.32
C ARG A 14 -21.02 -39.10 -0.55
N TRP A 15 -21.26 -39.21 0.75
CA TRP A 15 -21.60 -38.07 1.60
C TRP A 15 -20.44 -37.07 1.73
N SER A 16 -19.20 -37.52 1.90
CA SER A 16 -18.04 -36.62 1.97
C SER A 16 -17.90 -35.77 0.70
N SER A 17 -18.02 -36.38 -0.49
CA SER A 17 -17.97 -35.61 -1.74
C SER A 17 -19.09 -34.58 -1.87
N ARG A 18 -20.30 -34.89 -1.39
CA ARG A 18 -21.45 -33.96 -1.43
C ARG A 18 -21.25 -32.80 -0.48
N ILE A 19 -20.80 -33.07 0.75
CA ILE A 19 -20.50 -32.03 1.74
C ILE A 19 -19.35 -31.15 1.24
N ALA A 20 -18.32 -31.74 0.61
CA ALA A 20 -17.21 -31.00 0.02
C ALA A 20 -17.67 -30.04 -1.09
N VAL A 21 -18.51 -30.50 -2.02
CA VAL A 21 -19.07 -29.64 -3.08
C VAL A 21 -19.95 -28.55 -2.49
N PHE A 22 -20.84 -28.89 -1.55
CA PHE A 22 -21.69 -27.90 -0.88
C PHE A 22 -20.86 -26.82 -0.18
N SER A 23 -19.84 -27.23 0.57
CA SER A 23 -18.90 -26.32 1.23
C SER A 23 -18.19 -25.42 0.21
N ALA A 24 -17.69 -25.99 -0.90
CA ALA A 24 -17.05 -25.22 -1.97
C ALA A 24 -17.99 -24.17 -2.55
N SER A 25 -19.20 -24.57 -2.92
CA SER A 25 -20.23 -23.67 -3.46
C SER A 25 -20.57 -22.56 -2.46
N LEU A 26 -20.76 -22.91 -1.19
CA LEU A 26 -21.07 -21.95 -0.13
C LEU A 26 -19.95 -20.91 0.03
N LEU A 27 -18.69 -21.34 0.09
CA LEU A 27 -17.53 -20.46 0.24
C LEU A 27 -17.37 -19.54 -0.98
N ILE A 28 -17.47 -20.08 -2.18
CA ILE A 28 -17.35 -19.30 -3.43
C ILE A 28 -18.46 -18.25 -3.51
N VAL A 29 -19.71 -18.64 -3.26
CA VAL A 29 -20.86 -17.73 -3.30
C VAL A 29 -20.75 -16.67 -2.19
N ALA A 30 -20.35 -17.05 -0.98
CA ALA A 30 -20.18 -16.09 0.12
C ALA A 30 -19.11 -15.03 -0.20
N VAL A 31 -17.96 -15.44 -0.73
CA VAL A 31 -16.90 -14.51 -1.15
C VAL A 31 -17.35 -13.65 -2.33
N ALA A 32 -18.00 -14.24 -3.34
CA ALA A 32 -18.49 -13.50 -4.51
C ALA A 32 -19.54 -12.46 -4.13
N LEU A 33 -20.54 -12.84 -3.31
CA LEU A 33 -21.54 -11.91 -2.81
C LEU A 33 -20.91 -10.80 -1.98
N HIS A 34 -19.98 -11.12 -1.08
CA HIS A 34 -19.31 -10.10 -0.27
C HIS A 34 -18.44 -9.15 -1.11
N ARG A 35 -17.81 -9.65 -2.18
CA ARG A 35 -16.92 -8.85 -3.02
C ARG A 35 -17.65 -7.97 -4.03
N LEU A 36 -18.72 -8.50 -4.62
CA LEU A 36 -19.40 -7.87 -5.75
C LEU A 36 -20.62 -7.04 -5.34
N THR A 37 -21.12 -7.23 -4.11
CA THR A 37 -22.33 -6.57 -3.62
C THR A 37 -22.10 -5.96 -2.24
N SER A 38 -23.05 -5.18 -1.73
CA SER A 38 -23.01 -4.64 -0.36
C SER A 38 -23.41 -5.67 0.72
N PHE A 39 -23.06 -6.94 0.52
CA PHE A 39 -23.43 -8.02 1.42
C PHE A 39 -22.79 -7.81 2.81
N PRO A 40 -23.57 -7.89 3.91
CA PRO A 40 -23.07 -7.60 5.25
C PRO A 40 -21.87 -8.48 5.62
N THR A 41 -20.78 -7.85 6.07
CA THR A 41 -19.52 -8.55 6.36
C THR A 41 -19.69 -9.65 7.41
N GLN A 42 -20.48 -9.40 8.45
CA GLN A 42 -20.69 -10.41 9.50
C GLN A 42 -21.35 -11.68 8.97
N VAL A 43 -22.37 -11.53 8.13
CA VAL A 43 -23.04 -12.66 7.50
C VAL A 43 -22.05 -13.41 6.61
N ALA A 44 -21.20 -12.70 5.86
CA ALA A 44 -20.14 -13.32 5.06
C ALA A 44 -19.14 -14.13 5.92
N VAL A 45 -18.71 -13.59 7.07
CA VAL A 45 -17.83 -14.28 8.02
C VAL A 45 -18.49 -15.54 8.57
N ASN A 46 -19.77 -15.47 8.94
CA ASN A 46 -20.51 -16.63 9.44
C ASN A 46 -20.66 -17.72 8.37
N LEU A 47 -21.00 -17.35 7.13
CA LEU A 47 -21.06 -18.28 6.00
C LEU A 47 -19.69 -18.89 5.70
N PHE A 48 -18.62 -18.11 5.81
CA PHE A 48 -17.25 -18.60 5.68
C PHE A 48 -16.91 -19.62 6.77
N ALA A 49 -17.26 -19.34 8.03
CA ALA A 49 -17.04 -20.25 9.16
C ALA A 49 -17.82 -21.56 9.00
N VAL A 50 -19.10 -21.49 8.61
CA VAL A 50 -19.93 -22.67 8.34
C VAL A 50 -19.37 -23.47 7.17
N GLY A 51 -19.00 -22.80 6.07
CA GLY A 51 -18.38 -23.43 4.90
C GLY A 51 -17.07 -24.13 5.24
N ALA A 52 -16.17 -23.48 5.99
CA ALA A 52 -14.91 -24.06 6.44
C ALA A 52 -15.13 -25.25 7.39
N GLY A 53 -16.09 -25.15 8.32
CA GLY A 53 -16.48 -26.26 9.20
C GLY A 53 -17.00 -27.47 8.41
N ALA A 54 -17.86 -27.23 7.41
CA ALA A 54 -18.36 -28.27 6.52
C ALA A 54 -17.22 -28.91 5.68
N ALA A 55 -16.24 -28.12 5.22
CA ALA A 55 -15.05 -28.62 4.55
C ALA A 55 -14.25 -29.57 5.46
N GLY A 56 -13.99 -29.15 6.71
CA GLY A 56 -13.33 -29.98 7.71
C GLY A 56 -14.09 -31.28 7.99
N LEU A 57 -15.41 -31.20 8.14
CA LEU A 57 -16.27 -32.38 8.31
C LEU A 57 -16.20 -33.31 7.10
N ALA A 58 -16.27 -32.79 5.88
CA ALA A 58 -16.15 -33.58 4.66
C ALA A 58 -14.83 -34.35 4.61
N MET A 59 -13.73 -33.69 4.97
CA MET A 59 -12.40 -34.30 5.02
C MET A 59 -12.33 -35.41 6.08
N LEU A 60 -12.87 -35.20 7.28
CA LEU A 60 -12.93 -36.24 8.32
C LEU A 60 -13.75 -37.46 7.88
N VAL A 61 -14.95 -37.23 7.31
CA VAL A 61 -15.81 -38.30 6.79
C VAL A 61 -15.13 -39.07 5.65
N ALA A 62 -14.40 -38.37 4.78
CA ALA A 62 -13.66 -38.98 3.69
C ALA A 62 -12.49 -39.85 4.18
N LEU A 63 -11.76 -39.42 5.22
CA LEU A 63 -10.71 -40.22 5.85
C LEU A 63 -11.28 -41.52 6.44
N VAL A 64 -12.41 -41.44 7.16
CA VAL A 64 -13.11 -42.63 7.67
C VAL A 64 -13.56 -43.54 6.52
N ALA A 65 -14.06 -42.96 5.41
CA ALA A 65 -14.45 -43.73 4.24
C ALA A 65 -13.26 -44.46 3.60
N LEU A 66 -12.08 -43.83 3.49
CA LEU A 66 -10.87 -44.49 2.99
C LEU A 66 -10.47 -45.67 3.87
N VAL A 67 -10.52 -45.52 5.20
CA VAL A 67 -10.24 -46.63 6.13
C VAL A 67 -11.23 -47.79 5.95
N GLN A 68 -12.52 -47.51 5.74
CA GLN A 68 -13.52 -48.54 5.48
C GLN A 68 -13.31 -49.25 4.14
N ILE A 69 -12.99 -48.50 3.08
CA ILE A 69 -12.68 -49.03 1.76
C ILE A 69 -11.45 -49.95 1.86
N TRP A 70 -10.39 -49.52 2.54
CA TRP A 70 -9.19 -50.31 2.74
C TRP A 70 -9.45 -51.61 3.52
N ARG A 71 -10.21 -51.54 4.62
CA ARG A 71 -10.46 -52.70 5.50
C ARG A 71 -11.50 -53.68 4.96
N ARG A 72 -12.51 -53.20 4.21
CA ARG A 72 -13.68 -53.98 3.81
C ARG A 72 -13.78 -54.21 2.30
N GLY A 73 -12.84 -53.68 1.50
CA GLY A 73 -12.86 -53.82 0.04
C GLY A 73 -14.01 -53.09 -0.65
N LEU A 74 -14.60 -52.07 -0.01
CA LEU A 74 -15.70 -51.29 -0.59
C LEU A 74 -15.20 -50.42 -1.75
N ALA A 75 -16.06 -50.11 -2.71
CA ALA A 75 -15.72 -49.15 -3.75
C ALA A 75 -15.95 -47.69 -3.31
N GLY A 76 -15.42 -46.75 -4.10
CA GLY A 76 -15.61 -45.31 -3.89
C GLY A 76 -14.35 -44.54 -3.51
N ALA A 77 -13.16 -45.14 -3.66
CA ALA A 77 -11.88 -44.49 -3.35
C ALA A 77 -11.72 -43.12 -4.02
N GLY A 78 -12.10 -42.99 -5.30
CA GLY A 78 -12.05 -41.70 -6.01
C GLY A 78 -12.94 -40.61 -5.38
N ARG A 79 -14.13 -40.98 -4.87
CA ARG A 79 -15.03 -40.02 -4.18
C ARG A 79 -14.48 -39.62 -2.82
N ALA A 80 -13.91 -40.58 -2.08
CA ALA A 80 -13.25 -40.29 -0.81
C ALA A 80 -12.02 -39.40 -1.02
N ALA A 81 -11.18 -39.69 -2.03
CA ALA A 81 -10.05 -38.83 -2.39
C ALA A 81 -10.52 -37.41 -2.76
N PHE A 82 -11.56 -37.27 -3.58
CA PHE A 82 -12.14 -35.97 -3.92
C PHE A 82 -12.67 -35.23 -2.67
N GLY A 83 -13.33 -35.94 -1.75
CA GLY A 83 -13.79 -35.42 -0.47
C GLY A 83 -12.67 -35.00 0.51
N ILE A 84 -11.41 -35.30 0.20
CA ILE A 84 -10.22 -34.80 0.93
C ILE A 84 -9.57 -33.66 0.16
N LEU A 85 -9.28 -33.88 -1.13
CA LEU A 85 -8.50 -32.96 -1.95
C LEU A 85 -9.21 -31.62 -2.14
N LEU A 86 -10.53 -31.62 -2.36
CA LEU A 86 -11.28 -30.38 -2.53
C LEU A 86 -11.31 -29.54 -1.23
N PRO A 87 -11.72 -30.07 -0.05
CA PRO A 87 -11.60 -29.34 1.22
C PRO A 87 -10.17 -28.90 1.55
N MET A 88 -9.17 -29.74 1.28
CA MET A 88 -7.76 -29.40 1.49
C MET A 88 -7.37 -28.17 0.65
N LEU A 89 -7.76 -28.13 -0.62
CA LEU A 89 -7.52 -26.98 -1.50
C LEU A 89 -8.23 -25.71 -0.99
N LEU A 90 -9.49 -25.82 -0.58
CA LEU A 90 -10.28 -24.69 -0.06
C LEU A 90 -9.68 -24.12 1.24
N LEU A 91 -9.19 -25.00 2.12
CA LEU A 91 -8.63 -24.62 3.41
C LEU A 91 -7.13 -24.27 3.34
N ALA A 92 -6.43 -24.60 2.25
CA ALA A 92 -5.00 -24.36 2.11
C ALA A 92 -4.64 -22.88 2.35
N TRP A 93 -5.34 -21.96 1.70
CA TRP A 93 -5.08 -20.52 1.86
C TRP A 93 -5.36 -20.02 3.29
N PRO A 94 -6.55 -20.22 3.90
CA PRO A 94 -6.79 -19.84 5.29
C PRO A 94 -5.79 -20.44 6.29
N LEU A 95 -5.36 -21.69 6.07
CA LEU A 95 -4.39 -22.36 6.94
C LEU A 95 -3.01 -21.67 6.95
N THR A 96 -2.63 -20.95 5.89
CA THR A 96 -1.37 -20.16 5.89
C THR A 96 -1.35 -19.05 6.94
N TYR A 97 -2.52 -18.60 7.41
CA TYR A 97 -2.65 -17.56 8.43
C TYR A 97 -2.65 -18.10 9.86
N VAL A 98 -2.75 -19.42 10.08
CA VAL A 98 -2.74 -20.02 11.42
C VAL A 98 -1.49 -19.65 12.22
N PRO A 99 -0.26 -19.71 11.67
CA PRO A 99 0.93 -19.28 12.40
C PRO A 99 0.87 -17.81 12.82
N ALA A 100 0.35 -16.93 11.95
CA ALA A 100 0.18 -15.51 12.26
C ALA A 100 -0.85 -15.31 13.37
N PHE A 101 -1.98 -16.01 13.31
CA PHE A 101 -3.03 -15.96 14.33
C PHE A 101 -2.54 -16.40 15.73
N LEU A 102 -1.61 -17.37 15.78
CA LEU A 102 -1.05 -17.87 17.03
C LEU A 102 0.09 -17.00 17.59
N LYS A 103 0.87 -16.34 16.73
CA LYS A 103 2.08 -15.61 17.13
C LYS A 103 1.88 -14.10 17.27
N LEU A 104 0.99 -13.51 16.49
CA LEU A 104 0.78 -12.06 16.47
C LEU A 104 -0.16 -11.61 17.59
N PRO A 105 -0.01 -10.36 18.07
CA PRO A 105 -0.95 -9.79 19.02
C PRO A 105 -2.37 -9.76 18.44
N LYS A 106 -3.37 -9.97 19.31
CA LYS A 106 -4.79 -9.89 18.94
C LYS A 106 -5.25 -8.43 18.96
N ILE A 107 -4.70 -7.64 18.05
CA ILE A 107 -5.03 -6.23 17.84
C ILE A 107 -5.56 -6.01 16.43
N ASN A 108 -6.39 -5.00 16.25
CA ASN A 108 -7.10 -4.69 15.01
C ASN A 108 -7.05 -3.20 14.64
N ASP A 109 -6.18 -2.45 15.29
CA ASP A 109 -6.00 -1.01 15.13
C ASP A 109 -4.52 -0.72 15.36
N VAL A 110 -3.92 0.05 14.46
CA VAL A 110 -2.50 0.37 14.53
C VAL A 110 -2.32 1.82 14.15
N THR A 111 -1.62 2.58 14.99
CA THR A 111 -1.27 3.98 14.72
C THR A 111 0.19 4.31 15.00
N THR A 112 0.74 5.28 14.28
CA THR A 112 2.08 5.81 14.53
C THR A 112 2.17 6.73 15.74
N ASP A 113 1.05 7.36 16.15
CA ASP A 113 0.95 8.16 17.38
C ASP A 113 -0.09 7.55 18.30
N VAL A 114 0.38 6.71 19.21
CA VAL A 114 -0.44 6.05 20.24
C VAL A 114 -0.82 6.96 21.41
N THR A 115 -0.20 8.14 21.53
CA THR A 115 -0.48 9.10 22.60
C THR A 115 -1.66 10.00 22.26
N ALA A 116 -1.72 10.47 21.02
CA ALA A 116 -2.85 11.22 20.48
C ALA A 116 -3.29 10.66 19.11
N PRO A 117 -3.85 9.43 19.05
CA PRO A 117 -4.24 8.79 17.81
C PRO A 117 -5.19 9.66 16.96
N PRO A 118 -4.97 9.78 15.64
CA PRO A 118 -5.89 10.48 14.77
C PRO A 118 -7.27 9.79 14.81
N ARG A 119 -8.33 10.61 14.88
CA ARG A 119 -9.71 10.15 15.06
C ARG A 119 -10.45 10.17 13.73
N PHE A 120 -11.11 9.08 13.39
CA PHE A 120 -12.03 9.02 12.25
C PHE A 120 -13.23 9.96 12.48
N VAL A 121 -13.57 10.76 11.47
CA VAL A 121 -14.71 11.70 11.50
C VAL A 121 -15.76 11.26 10.48
N THR A 122 -15.34 11.06 9.23
CA THR A 122 -16.23 10.66 8.13
C THR A 122 -16.48 9.16 8.17
N LEU A 123 -15.42 8.35 8.26
CA LEU A 123 -15.53 6.89 8.27
C LEU A 123 -16.18 6.37 9.55
N ALA A 124 -16.05 7.10 10.67
CA ALA A 124 -16.74 6.75 11.91
C ALA A 124 -18.28 6.71 11.74
N LYS A 125 -18.84 7.62 10.93
CA LYS A 125 -20.28 7.68 10.64
C LYS A 125 -20.74 6.54 9.72
N LEU A 126 -19.81 5.96 8.95
CA LEU A 126 -20.09 4.84 8.05
C LEU A 126 -19.97 3.48 8.74
N ARG A 127 -19.48 3.44 9.98
CA ARG A 127 -19.52 2.21 10.79
C ARG A 127 -20.93 2.01 11.31
N THR A 128 -21.53 0.89 10.96
CA THR A 128 -22.91 0.54 11.33
C THR A 128 -22.98 -0.89 11.84
N GLY A 129 -24.02 -1.20 12.63
CA GLY A 129 -24.29 -2.55 13.10
C GLY A 129 -23.16 -3.14 13.95
N GLU A 130 -22.64 -4.29 13.52
CA GLU A 130 -21.63 -5.09 14.24
C GLU A 130 -20.18 -4.66 13.96
N ALA A 131 -19.97 -3.50 13.33
CA ALA A 131 -18.62 -2.98 13.12
C ALA A 131 -17.94 -2.61 14.45
N ASN A 132 -16.63 -2.83 14.53
CA ASN A 132 -15.80 -2.41 15.66
C ASN A 132 -15.91 -0.89 15.92
N PRO A 133 -15.84 -0.45 17.18
CA PRO A 133 -15.86 0.98 17.51
C PRO A 133 -14.77 1.77 16.79
N ALA A 134 -15.09 2.99 16.32
CA ALA A 134 -14.11 3.89 15.68
C ALA A 134 -13.11 4.51 16.67
N ALA A 135 -13.49 4.59 17.95
CA ALA A 135 -12.63 5.07 19.01
C ALA A 135 -11.42 4.14 19.20
N TYR A 136 -10.25 4.72 19.47
CA TYR A 136 -9.05 3.93 19.73
C TYR A 136 -9.21 3.18 21.07
N PRO A 137 -8.85 1.88 21.18
CA PRO A 137 -9.20 1.05 22.33
C PRO A 137 -8.53 1.42 23.68
N GLY A 138 -7.59 2.36 23.68
CA GLY A 138 -7.01 2.95 24.89
C GLY A 138 -5.62 2.41 25.26
N ALA A 139 -5.17 2.72 26.50
CA ALA A 139 -3.76 2.59 26.90
C ALA A 139 -3.23 1.15 26.93
N ARG A 140 -4.04 0.17 27.38
CA ARG A 140 -3.63 -1.25 27.37
C ARG A 140 -3.31 -1.72 25.95
N PHE A 141 -4.17 -1.34 25.01
CA PHE A 141 -4.03 -1.69 23.60
C PHE A 141 -2.81 -0.99 22.97
N ALA A 142 -2.59 0.30 23.29
CA ALA A 142 -1.37 1.03 22.90
C ALA A 142 -0.10 0.31 23.35
N ASN A 143 -0.06 -0.18 24.60
CA ASN A 143 1.10 -0.90 25.13
C ASN A 143 1.35 -2.22 24.40
N GLU A 144 0.30 -2.97 24.06
CA GLU A 144 0.43 -4.20 23.26
C GLU A 144 0.94 -3.90 21.84
N GLN A 145 0.42 -2.85 21.21
CA GLN A 145 0.87 -2.39 19.90
C GLN A 145 2.34 -1.97 19.91
N GLN A 146 2.78 -1.15 20.87
CA GLN A 146 4.17 -0.69 20.97
C GLN A 146 5.16 -1.84 21.18
N LYS A 147 4.78 -2.85 21.99
CA LYS A 147 5.61 -4.04 22.20
C LYS A 147 5.78 -4.85 20.90
N ALA A 148 4.71 -4.99 20.13
CA ALA A 148 4.73 -5.77 18.90
C ALA A 148 5.36 -5.02 17.72
N TYR A 149 5.15 -3.71 17.64
CA TYR A 149 5.48 -2.87 16.49
C TYR A 149 6.19 -1.56 16.90
N PRO A 150 7.38 -1.63 17.54
CA PRO A 150 8.11 -0.45 18.03
C PRO A 150 8.67 0.44 16.90
N ASP A 151 8.66 -0.06 15.67
CA ASP A 151 9.11 0.61 14.45
C ASP A 151 8.07 1.61 13.90
N LEU A 152 6.79 1.48 14.26
CA LEU A 152 5.73 2.33 13.74
C LEU A 152 5.64 3.63 14.52
N ARG A 153 6.24 4.69 13.97
CA ARG A 153 6.36 6.01 14.61
C ARG A 153 5.96 7.11 13.65
N THR A 154 5.59 8.27 14.21
CA THR A 154 5.26 9.48 13.45
C THR A 154 6.35 9.77 12.43
N PHE A 155 5.94 10.02 11.19
CA PHE A 155 6.85 10.36 10.11
C PHE A 155 7.06 11.87 10.09
N VAL A 156 8.31 12.31 10.17
CA VAL A 156 8.65 13.74 10.20
C VAL A 156 9.39 14.11 8.93
N VAL A 157 8.96 15.21 8.30
CA VAL A 157 9.54 15.69 7.05
C VAL A 157 9.82 17.19 7.13
N ASP A 158 10.96 17.61 6.59
CA ASP A 158 11.34 19.02 6.46
C ASP A 158 10.68 19.64 5.22
N ARG A 159 9.35 19.62 5.20
CA ARG A 159 8.47 20.25 4.22
C ARG A 159 7.28 20.92 4.91
N GLY A 160 6.77 21.96 4.27
CA GLY A 160 5.57 22.66 4.74
C GLY A 160 4.35 21.75 4.79
N VAL A 161 3.39 22.09 5.65
CA VAL A 161 2.20 21.26 5.90
C VAL A 161 1.36 21.03 4.65
N GLU A 162 1.26 22.02 3.77
CA GLU A 162 0.55 21.92 2.49
C GLU A 162 1.25 20.93 1.53
N GLU A 163 2.56 21.06 1.33
CA GLU A 163 3.35 20.15 0.47
C GLU A 163 3.35 18.73 1.04
N ALA A 164 3.47 18.58 2.36
CA ALA A 164 3.38 17.29 3.02
C ALA A 164 2.01 16.63 2.81
N PHE A 165 0.92 17.41 2.84
CA PHE A 165 -0.42 16.89 2.58
C PHE A 165 -0.60 16.44 1.12
N GLU A 166 -0.08 17.20 0.15
CA GLU A 166 -0.07 16.80 -1.26
C GLU A 166 0.64 15.46 -1.48
N LEU A 167 1.80 15.27 -0.82
CA LEU A 167 2.53 13.98 -0.86
C LEU A 167 1.70 12.84 -0.27
N VAL A 168 0.98 13.07 0.83
CA VAL A 168 0.09 12.08 1.43
C VAL A 168 -1.01 11.66 0.46
N GLU A 169 -1.64 12.62 -0.23
CA GLU A 169 -2.65 12.30 -1.24
C GLU A 169 -2.08 11.50 -2.41
N GLU A 170 -0.89 11.85 -2.89
CA GLU A 170 -0.21 11.11 -3.96
C GLU A 170 0.12 9.67 -3.56
N VAL A 171 0.57 9.46 -2.32
CA VAL A 171 0.85 8.13 -1.80
C VAL A 171 -0.45 7.34 -1.63
N ALA A 172 -1.52 7.94 -1.10
CA ALA A 172 -2.83 7.31 -1.01
C ALA A 172 -3.34 6.85 -2.39
N ARG A 173 -3.20 7.70 -3.42
CA ARG A 173 -3.53 7.35 -4.82
C ARG A 173 -2.65 6.23 -5.36
N LYS A 174 -1.34 6.26 -5.12
CA LYS A 174 -0.40 5.20 -5.53
C LYS A 174 -0.73 3.85 -4.90
N LEU A 175 -1.13 3.87 -3.63
CA LEU A 175 -1.58 2.70 -2.88
C LEU A 175 -3.00 2.25 -3.24
N LYS A 176 -3.68 2.99 -4.13
CA LYS A 176 -5.06 2.73 -4.57
C LYS A 176 -6.07 2.72 -3.42
N TRP A 177 -5.81 3.51 -2.38
CA TRP A 177 -6.78 3.68 -1.30
C TRP A 177 -8.01 4.44 -1.81
N LYS A 178 -9.19 4.01 -1.36
CA LYS A 178 -10.44 4.70 -1.68
C LYS A 178 -10.64 5.84 -0.69
N VAL A 179 -10.32 7.05 -1.11
CA VAL A 179 -10.45 8.27 -0.28
C VAL A 179 -11.93 8.57 -0.06
N ALA A 180 -12.32 8.71 1.22
CA ALA A 180 -13.67 9.07 1.65
C ALA A 180 -13.79 10.56 1.98
N ALA A 181 -12.74 11.15 2.56
CA ALA A 181 -12.64 12.58 2.82
C ALA A 181 -11.17 13.02 2.77
N ALA A 182 -10.94 14.23 2.27
CA ALA A 182 -9.65 14.90 2.32
C ALA A 182 -9.90 16.36 2.72
N GLU A 183 -9.46 16.72 3.91
CA GLU A 183 -9.50 18.08 4.44
C GLU A 183 -8.07 18.62 4.47
N PRO A 184 -7.67 19.47 3.50
CA PRO A 184 -6.33 20.01 3.47
C PRO A 184 -6.07 20.91 4.69
N PRO A 185 -4.80 21.04 5.11
CA PRO A 185 -4.42 21.99 6.15
C PRO A 185 -4.72 23.42 5.68
N VAL A 186 -5.11 24.29 6.62
CA VAL A 186 -5.38 25.70 6.31
C VAL A 186 -4.24 26.53 6.90
N GLY A 187 -3.28 26.97 6.07
CA GLY A 187 -2.01 27.59 6.52
C GLY A 187 -2.08 28.83 7.43
N LYS A 188 -3.27 29.39 7.70
CA LYS A 188 -3.48 30.46 8.70
C LYS A 188 -4.10 29.97 10.01
N SER A 189 -4.69 28.79 10.02
CA SER A 189 -5.31 28.17 11.19
C SER A 189 -4.44 27.03 11.67
N ALA A 190 -4.37 26.77 12.97
CA ALA A 190 -3.69 25.58 13.52
C ALA A 190 -4.44 24.26 13.22
N LYS A 191 -5.20 24.19 12.12
CA LYS A 191 -6.00 23.03 11.75
C LYS A 191 -5.15 22.05 10.96
N ALA A 192 -4.98 20.85 11.51
CA ALA A 192 -4.34 19.72 10.84
C ALA A 192 -5.02 19.38 9.51
N GLY A 193 -4.24 18.93 8.53
CA GLY A 193 -4.75 18.24 7.37
C GLY A 193 -5.17 16.82 7.74
N LEU A 194 -6.34 16.37 7.25
CA LEU A 194 -6.86 15.02 7.50
C LEU A 194 -7.24 14.35 6.18
N LEU A 195 -6.73 13.15 5.97
CA LEU A 195 -7.15 12.28 4.87
C LEU A 195 -7.73 10.99 5.45
N GLU A 196 -8.98 10.71 5.15
CA GLU A 196 -9.66 9.46 5.51
C GLU A 196 -9.88 8.62 4.25
N ALA A 197 -9.45 7.36 4.29
CA ALA A 197 -9.59 6.43 3.20
C ALA A 197 -9.89 5.01 3.68
N THR A 198 -10.35 4.15 2.78
CA THR A 198 -10.53 2.72 3.05
C THR A 198 -9.67 1.87 2.15
N ASP A 199 -9.24 0.72 2.66
CA ASP A 199 -8.58 -0.32 1.89
C ASP A 199 -9.23 -1.68 2.19
N GLN A 200 -9.12 -2.62 1.25
CA GLN A 200 -9.77 -3.93 1.35
C GLN A 200 -8.77 -5.07 1.21
N THR A 201 -8.95 -6.13 2.00
CA THR A 201 -8.15 -7.35 1.85
C THR A 201 -8.41 -7.99 0.49
N MET A 202 -7.38 -8.58 -0.15
CA MET A 202 -7.46 -9.01 -1.55
C MET A 202 -8.43 -10.18 -1.80
N VAL A 203 -8.53 -11.12 -0.87
CA VAL A 203 -9.34 -12.34 -1.07
C VAL A 203 -10.76 -12.13 -0.55
N VAL A 204 -10.91 -11.83 0.74
CA VAL A 204 -12.23 -11.77 1.37
C VAL A 204 -12.89 -10.40 1.20
N GLY A 205 -12.13 -9.32 1.14
CA GLY A 205 -12.70 -7.97 0.99
C GLY A 205 -13.03 -7.28 2.31
N PHE A 206 -12.46 -7.74 3.42
CA PHE A 206 -12.56 -7.04 4.70
C PHE A 206 -12.06 -5.61 4.56
N THR A 207 -12.90 -4.66 4.99
CA THR A 207 -12.65 -3.24 4.88
C THR A 207 -11.97 -2.73 6.14
N ASP A 208 -10.81 -2.10 5.95
CA ASP A 208 -10.07 -1.38 6.97
C ASP A 208 -10.18 0.13 6.70
N ASP A 209 -10.37 0.90 7.75
CA ASP A 209 -10.37 2.37 7.70
C ASP A 209 -8.97 2.90 7.97
N ILE A 210 -8.58 3.93 7.24
CA ILE A 210 -7.27 4.56 7.32
C ILE A 210 -7.48 6.05 7.49
N ILE A 211 -6.76 6.65 8.43
CA ILE A 211 -6.71 8.08 8.59
C ILE A 211 -5.25 8.53 8.65
N VAL A 212 -4.93 9.56 7.88
CA VAL A 212 -3.64 10.24 7.92
C VAL A 212 -3.87 11.66 8.39
N ARG A 213 -3.15 12.07 9.43
CA ARG A 213 -3.14 13.42 9.98
C ARG A 213 -1.79 14.07 9.66
N VAL A 214 -1.84 15.27 9.11
CA VAL A 214 -0.68 16.08 8.75
C VAL A 214 -0.73 17.37 9.55
N GLU A 215 0.26 17.58 10.41
CA GLU A 215 0.37 18.75 11.27
C GLU A 215 1.76 19.35 11.16
N GLY A 216 1.87 20.67 11.17
CA GLY A 216 3.16 21.31 11.00
C GLY A 216 3.07 22.82 10.82
N ASN A 217 4.15 23.35 10.27
CA ASN A 217 4.25 24.75 9.85
C ASN A 217 4.69 24.82 8.39
N ALA A 218 5.11 26.00 7.93
CA ALA A 218 5.53 26.21 6.54
C ALA A 218 6.81 25.47 6.13
N THR A 219 7.60 24.92 7.06
CA THR A 219 8.90 24.31 6.77
C THR A 219 9.06 22.87 7.26
N ARG A 220 8.25 22.44 8.24
CA ARG A 220 8.36 21.12 8.85
C ARG A 220 6.98 20.57 9.21
N SER A 221 6.80 19.28 8.94
CA SER A 221 5.53 18.58 9.15
C SER A 221 5.72 17.21 9.80
N ARG A 222 4.72 16.83 10.58
CA ARG A 222 4.54 15.53 11.22
C ARG A 222 3.34 14.85 10.58
N ILE A 223 3.52 13.59 10.22
CA ILE A 223 2.51 12.78 9.54
C ILE A 223 2.26 11.56 10.41
N ASP A 224 1.04 11.50 10.93
CA ASP A 224 0.55 10.37 11.70
C ASP A 224 -0.42 9.57 10.85
N VAL A 225 -0.32 8.25 10.90
CA VAL A 225 -1.26 7.35 10.23
C VAL A 225 -1.84 6.39 11.24
N ARG A 226 -3.13 6.07 11.06
CA ARG A 226 -3.84 5.01 11.78
C ARG A 226 -4.59 4.16 10.78
N SER A 227 -4.51 2.84 10.93
CA SER A 227 -5.25 1.86 10.14
C SER A 227 -5.99 0.95 11.12
N ALA A 228 -7.31 0.85 10.97
CA ALA A 228 -8.19 0.15 11.91
C ALA A 228 -9.24 -0.69 11.18
N SER A 229 -9.31 -1.97 11.54
CA SER A 229 -10.23 -2.92 10.93
C SER A 229 -11.67 -2.73 11.44
N ARG A 230 -12.63 -2.70 10.50
CA ARG A 230 -14.05 -2.62 10.86
C ARG A 230 -14.60 -3.89 11.48
N TYR A 231 -13.98 -5.04 11.22
CA TYR A 231 -14.47 -6.34 11.69
C TYR A 231 -13.31 -7.21 12.20
N GLY A 232 -13.61 -8.06 13.19
CA GLY A 232 -12.66 -8.97 13.80
C GLY A 232 -11.87 -8.35 14.97
N GLN A 233 -11.40 -9.20 15.87
CA GLN A 233 -10.61 -8.82 17.05
C GLN A 233 -9.11 -8.74 16.76
N ALA A 234 -8.65 -9.46 15.74
CA ALA A 234 -7.25 -9.48 15.30
C ALA A 234 -7.19 -9.28 13.79
N ASP A 235 -6.25 -8.45 13.34
CA ASP A 235 -6.04 -8.15 11.93
C ASP A 235 -4.91 -8.98 11.29
N LEU A 236 -4.27 -9.88 12.07
CA LEU A 236 -3.14 -10.70 11.63
C LEU A 236 -1.94 -9.86 11.11
N GLY A 237 -1.75 -8.66 11.65
CA GLY A 237 -0.67 -7.74 11.27
C GLY A 237 -0.91 -6.97 9.96
N GLN A 238 -2.13 -7.04 9.41
CA GLN A 238 -2.47 -6.36 8.15
C GLN A 238 -2.43 -4.84 8.29
N ASN A 239 -2.94 -4.25 9.38
CA ASN A 239 -2.87 -2.80 9.59
C ASN A 239 -1.43 -2.34 9.78
N ALA A 240 -0.61 -3.09 10.52
CA ALA A 240 0.81 -2.80 10.66
C ALA A 240 1.54 -2.85 9.30
N THR A 241 1.27 -3.88 8.49
CA THR A 241 1.82 -4.00 7.13
C THR A 241 1.42 -2.81 6.25
N ARG A 242 0.17 -2.38 6.34
CA ARG A 242 -0.35 -1.24 5.60
C ARG A 242 0.31 0.07 6.00
N VAL A 243 0.44 0.32 7.31
CA VAL A 243 1.16 1.49 7.85
C VAL A 243 2.61 1.48 7.38
N ARG A 244 3.33 0.36 7.48
CA ARG A 244 4.71 0.25 6.98
C ARG A 244 4.82 0.57 5.50
N ARG A 245 3.89 0.03 4.68
CA ARG A 245 3.88 0.28 3.25
C ARG A 245 3.67 1.76 2.94
N PHE A 246 2.75 2.42 3.64
CA PHE A 246 2.56 3.87 3.53
C PHE A 246 3.81 4.65 3.90
N LEU A 247 4.44 4.35 5.04
CA LEU A 247 5.66 5.02 5.48
C LEU A 247 6.82 4.82 4.49
N ALA A 248 6.97 3.62 3.94
CA ALA A 248 7.98 3.34 2.93
C ALA A 248 7.76 4.12 1.63
N GLU A 249 6.50 4.26 1.18
CA GLU A 249 6.16 5.06 0.02
C GLU A 249 6.36 6.56 0.26
N MET A 250 6.02 7.07 1.45
CA MET A 250 6.31 8.45 1.86
C MET A 250 7.82 8.71 1.82
N GLN A 251 8.62 7.83 2.41
CA GLN A 251 10.08 7.92 2.39
C GLN A 251 10.61 7.96 0.95
N SER A 252 10.17 7.03 0.10
CA SER A 252 10.58 6.97 -1.31
C SER A 252 10.25 8.25 -2.08
N ARG A 253 9.09 8.86 -1.83
CA ARG A 253 8.68 10.14 -2.47
C ARG A 253 9.54 11.31 -2.01
N VAL A 254 9.78 11.41 -0.71
CA VAL A 254 10.63 12.45 -0.13
C VAL A 254 12.04 12.37 -0.73
N ASP A 255 12.63 11.17 -0.79
CA ASP A 255 13.96 10.93 -1.36
C ASP A 255 14.01 11.23 -2.87
N GLY A 256 12.98 10.83 -3.62
CA GLY A 256 12.85 11.11 -5.05
C GLY A 256 12.79 12.62 -5.37
N THR A 257 12.05 13.39 -4.56
CA THR A 257 11.97 14.85 -4.71
C THR A 257 13.32 15.52 -4.42
N PHE A 258 14.08 15.02 -3.43
CA PHE A 258 15.44 15.51 -3.18
C PHE A 258 16.38 15.26 -4.36
N ALA A 259 16.33 14.07 -4.97
CA ALA A 259 17.16 13.74 -6.13
C ALA A 259 16.86 14.64 -7.35
N THR A 260 15.58 14.86 -7.67
CA THR A 260 15.16 15.75 -8.78
C THR A 260 15.57 17.20 -8.51
N THR A 261 15.41 17.68 -7.27
CA THR A 261 15.81 19.05 -6.89
C THR A 261 17.32 19.25 -6.98
N ALA A 262 18.12 18.28 -6.52
CA ALA A 262 19.58 18.33 -6.61
C ALA A 262 20.06 18.29 -8.07
N ALA A 263 19.45 17.45 -8.92
CA ALA A 263 19.73 17.39 -10.34
C ALA A 263 19.40 18.72 -11.04
N GLY A 264 18.25 19.33 -10.74
CA GLY A 264 17.85 20.64 -11.24
C GLY A 264 18.85 21.75 -10.86
N ARG A 265 19.28 21.80 -9.58
CA ARG A 265 20.31 22.76 -9.13
C ARG A 265 21.65 22.55 -9.85
N ARG A 266 22.05 21.30 -10.09
CA ARG A 266 23.29 20.97 -10.82
C ARG A 266 23.22 21.41 -12.28
N ALA A 267 22.10 21.15 -12.95
CA ALA A 267 21.86 21.58 -14.33
C ALA A 267 21.86 23.12 -14.47
N LEU A 268 21.19 23.84 -13.56
CA LEU A 268 21.22 25.31 -13.52
C LEU A 268 22.64 25.87 -13.31
N ARG A 269 23.45 25.24 -12.46
CA ARG A 269 24.84 25.64 -12.21
C ARG A 269 25.73 25.41 -13.43
N THR A 270 25.56 24.30 -14.16
CA THR A 270 26.28 24.04 -15.41
C THR A 270 25.89 25.02 -16.52
N THR A 271 24.59 25.35 -16.64
CA THR A 271 24.12 26.31 -17.65
C THR A 271 24.62 27.72 -17.36
N ARG A 272 24.61 28.16 -16.09
CA ARG A 272 25.19 29.46 -15.69
C ARG A 272 26.70 29.52 -15.93
N ALA A 273 27.43 28.45 -15.62
CA ALA A 273 28.86 28.37 -15.89
C ALA A 273 29.15 28.45 -17.41
N GLY A 274 28.39 27.70 -18.22
CA GLY A 274 28.50 27.77 -19.68
C GLY A 274 28.17 29.14 -20.27
N ALA A 275 27.14 29.81 -19.75
CA ALA A 275 26.77 31.16 -20.15
C ALA A 275 27.85 32.20 -19.77
N LEU A 276 28.48 32.05 -18.60
CA LEU A 276 29.58 32.90 -18.16
C LEU A 276 30.80 32.75 -19.06
N VAL A 277 31.19 31.51 -19.39
CA VAL A 277 32.32 31.21 -20.29
C VAL A 277 32.07 31.77 -21.69
N LYS A 278 30.85 31.62 -22.23
CA LYS A 278 30.48 32.19 -23.53
C LYS A 278 30.56 33.73 -23.53
N LYS A 279 30.15 34.38 -22.44
CA LYS A 279 30.24 35.84 -22.28
C LYS A 279 31.68 36.33 -22.18
N LEU A 280 32.56 35.59 -21.50
CA LEU A 280 33.99 35.90 -21.43
C LEU A 280 34.66 35.75 -22.81
N LYS A 281 34.40 34.64 -23.52
CA LYS A 281 34.94 34.42 -24.87
C LYS A 281 34.48 35.48 -25.88
N GLY A 282 33.22 35.93 -25.80
CA GLY A 282 32.71 37.03 -26.64
C GLY A 282 33.37 38.37 -26.35
N ARG A 283 33.71 38.66 -25.09
CA ARG A 283 34.48 39.85 -24.71
C ARG A 283 35.92 39.81 -25.24
N ASP A 284 36.56 38.65 -25.20
CA ASP A 284 37.92 38.47 -25.73
C ASP A 284 37.95 38.62 -27.26
N GLN A 285 36.93 38.11 -27.96
CA GLN A 285 36.76 38.30 -29.41
C GLN A 285 36.54 39.77 -29.78
N GLN A 286 35.66 40.48 -29.06
CA GLN A 286 35.47 41.93 -29.28
C GLN A 286 36.76 42.72 -29.02
N LYS A 287 37.54 42.35 -28.00
CA LYS A 287 38.83 42.97 -27.70
C LYS A 287 39.86 42.70 -28.81
N ALA A 288 39.91 41.48 -29.33
CA ALA A 288 40.78 41.10 -30.45
C ALA A 288 40.43 41.83 -31.76
N GLU A 289 39.13 41.93 -32.10
CA GLU A 289 38.66 42.68 -33.28
C GLU A 289 38.96 44.18 -33.17
N SER A 290 38.80 44.76 -31.97
CA SER A 290 39.14 46.17 -31.73
C SER A 290 40.63 46.46 -31.89
N ARG A 291 41.49 45.51 -31.51
CA ARG A 291 42.96 45.61 -31.65
C ARG A 291 43.36 45.51 -33.13
N ASN A 292 42.81 44.54 -33.86
CA ASN A 292 43.09 44.36 -35.28
C ASN A 292 42.61 45.56 -36.14
N LYS A 293 41.49 46.19 -35.77
CA LYS A 293 41.06 47.47 -36.40
C LYS A 293 42.05 48.61 -36.14
N ARG A 294 42.60 48.75 -34.93
CA ARG A 294 43.62 49.78 -34.64
C ARG A 294 44.90 49.55 -35.44
N ASP A 295 45.36 48.30 -35.53
CA ASP A 295 46.60 47.96 -36.24
C ASP A 295 46.45 48.18 -37.76
N ARG A 296 45.28 47.90 -38.35
CA ARG A 296 44.97 48.24 -39.76
C ARG A 296 44.93 49.75 -40.04
N VAL A 297 44.43 50.55 -39.09
CA VAL A 297 44.40 52.01 -39.22
C VAL A 297 45.82 52.61 -39.13
N GLN A 298 46.70 52.06 -38.29
CA GLN A 298 48.11 52.47 -38.25
C GLN A 298 48.89 52.10 -39.52
N SER A 299 48.66 50.90 -40.07
CA SER A 299 49.35 50.43 -41.28
C SER A 299 48.99 51.23 -42.54
N SER A 300 47.75 51.75 -42.62
CA SER A 300 47.30 52.59 -43.73
C SER A 300 47.81 54.04 -43.66
N ALA A 301 48.11 54.56 -42.46
CA ALA A 301 48.71 55.88 -42.28
C ALA A 301 50.20 55.92 -42.71
N GLN A 302 50.90 54.78 -42.68
CA GLN A 302 52.34 54.70 -42.95
C GLN A 302 52.70 54.59 -44.44
N ARG A 303 51.74 54.31 -45.33
CA ARG A 303 51.96 54.24 -46.79
C ARG A 303 51.75 55.56 -47.54
N GLY A 304 51.42 56.66 -46.84
CA GLY A 304 51.04 57.95 -47.45
C GLY A 304 52.12 59.05 -47.45
N ARG A 305 53.34 58.82 -46.97
CA ARG A 305 54.39 59.87 -46.92
C ARG A 305 55.69 59.38 -47.55
N GLY A 306 55.81 59.60 -48.85
CA GLY A 306 57.03 59.31 -49.60
C GLY A 306 56.98 59.94 -50.99
N GLN A 307 56.78 61.26 -51.07
CA GLN A 307 57.03 62.02 -52.30
C GLN A 307 57.21 63.51 -51.99
N LYS A 308 58.32 64.07 -52.52
CA LYS A 308 58.66 65.51 -52.67
C LYS A 308 59.03 66.22 -51.36
N GLU A 309 60.08 67.04 -51.24
CA GLU A 309 60.89 67.84 -52.17
C GLU A 309 62.10 68.36 -51.37
N THR A 310 63.32 68.34 -51.91
CA THR A 310 64.43 69.16 -51.39
C THR A 310 65.01 69.98 -52.54
N LEU A 311 64.77 71.29 -52.48
CA LEU A 311 65.35 72.32 -53.34
C LEU A 311 65.88 73.43 -52.42
N ARG A 312 67.20 73.41 -52.18
CA ARG A 312 68.17 74.52 -52.28
C ARG A 312 69.44 74.17 -51.52
#